data_AF-A0A0N9YAH6-F1
#
_entry.id   AF-A0A0N9YAH6-F1
#
_cell.length_a   1.000
_cell.length_b   1.000
_cell.length_c   1.000
_cell.angle_alpha   90.00
_cell.angle_beta   90.00
_cell.angle_gamma   90.00
#
_symmetry.space_group_name_H-M   'P 1'
#
loop_
_entity.id
_entity.type
_entity.pdbx_description
1 polymer ?
#
loop_
_entity_poly.entity_id
_entity_poly.type
_entity_poly.pdbx_seq_one_letter_code
_entity_poly.pdbx_strand_id
1 'polypeptide(L)'
;MALLDERPVGRDVSVEEIAQRAGLARSVFYRQFDSREAFDCRVRAVILDQCFAMYATNLDFSTGSIDEIVTRTAGALLAWRIDHPAWYAFLGTGPTDHDNPDLDAVQSLSRRFETLIDVRLSEIAQLVGVDYEPLRTLPFAVVTMVDGTFTRWLSDPSPPRSRDQLVRDVANYAWYMLDGAARRSGLCVDRDQTVDEVIGGVSGSAAKP
;
A
#
# COMPACT_ATOMS: atom_id res chain seq x y z
N MET A 1 6.26 -16.54 -9.73
CA MET A 1 5.06 -15.73 -10.02
C MET A 1 4.09 -16.48 -10.92
N ALA A 2 4.42 -16.85 -12.17
CA ALA A 2 3.48 -17.59 -13.06
C ALA A 2 2.81 -18.83 -12.44
N LEU A 3 3.54 -19.64 -11.65
CA LEU A 3 2.94 -20.78 -10.94
C LEU A 3 1.95 -20.38 -9.85
N LEU A 4 2.00 -19.17 -9.30
CA LEU A 4 0.99 -18.67 -8.36
C LEU A 4 -0.29 -18.29 -9.12
N ASP A 5 -0.18 -17.75 -10.33
CA ASP A 5 -1.35 -17.34 -11.15
C ASP A 5 -2.15 -18.54 -11.69
N GLU A 6 -1.47 -19.66 -11.96
CA GLU A 6 -2.09 -20.85 -12.55
C GLU A 6 -2.70 -21.81 -11.53
N ARG A 7 -2.48 -21.58 -10.24
CA ARG A 7 -2.86 -22.51 -9.17
C ARG A 7 -3.92 -21.89 -8.25
N PRO A 8 -4.74 -22.73 -7.59
CA PRO A 8 -5.65 -22.23 -6.58
C PRO A 8 -4.90 -21.44 -5.50
N VAL A 9 -5.53 -20.36 -5.02
CA VAL A 9 -4.99 -19.53 -3.95
C VAL A 9 -4.62 -20.39 -2.74
N GLY A 10 -3.42 -20.17 -2.19
CA GLY A 10 -2.92 -20.90 -1.02
C GLY A 10 -2.40 -22.32 -1.30
N ARG A 11 -2.42 -22.79 -2.55
CA ARG A 11 -1.84 -24.09 -2.89
C ARG A 11 -0.32 -24.00 -2.94
N ASP A 12 0.35 -24.81 -2.13
CA ASP A 12 1.81 -24.88 -2.12
C ASP A 12 2.37 -25.39 -3.46
N VAL A 13 3.48 -24.78 -3.88
CA VAL A 13 4.18 -25.06 -5.13
C VAL A 13 5.48 -25.77 -4.80
N SER A 14 5.62 -27.00 -5.27
CA SER A 14 6.81 -27.81 -4.98
C SER A 14 8.05 -27.32 -5.72
N VAL A 15 9.24 -27.61 -5.19
CA VAL A 15 10.53 -27.35 -5.88
C VAL A 15 10.58 -28.06 -7.24
N GLU A 16 9.96 -29.24 -7.36
CA GLU A 16 9.90 -29.98 -8.62
C GLU A 16 9.11 -29.22 -9.69
N GLU A 17 7.93 -28.70 -9.34
CA GLU A 17 7.14 -27.87 -10.25
C GLU A 17 7.87 -26.58 -10.64
N ILE A 18 8.54 -25.92 -9.68
CA ILE A 18 9.34 -24.72 -9.94
C ILE A 18 10.48 -25.03 -10.92
N ALA A 19 11.24 -26.10 -10.67
CA ALA A 19 12.36 -26.50 -11.50
C ALA A 19 11.88 -26.89 -12.90
N GLN A 20 10.82 -27.70 -13.00
CA GLN A 20 10.21 -28.08 -14.27
C GLN A 20 9.74 -26.86 -15.06
N ARG A 21 9.07 -25.90 -14.41
CA ARG A 21 8.63 -24.66 -15.05
C ARG A 21 9.79 -23.82 -15.55
N ALA A 22 10.89 -23.77 -14.80
CA ALA A 22 12.09 -23.03 -15.16
C ALA A 22 12.96 -23.76 -16.21
N GLY A 23 12.62 -25.00 -16.60
CA GLY A 23 13.46 -25.82 -17.47
C GLY A 23 14.76 -26.27 -16.81
N LEU A 24 14.78 -26.34 -15.48
CA LEU A 24 15.94 -26.68 -14.66
C LEU A 24 15.79 -28.04 -13.99
N ALA A 25 16.91 -28.70 -13.72
CA ALA A 25 16.92 -29.85 -12.82
C ALA A 25 16.84 -29.40 -11.36
N ARG A 26 16.26 -30.24 -10.48
CA ARG A 26 16.17 -29.96 -9.03
C ARG A 26 17.53 -29.68 -8.38
N SER A 27 18.61 -30.30 -8.85
CA SER A 27 19.97 -30.04 -8.37
C SER A 27 20.52 -28.68 -8.78
N VAL A 28 19.99 -28.05 -9.84
CA VAL A 28 20.35 -26.67 -10.21
C VAL A 28 19.69 -25.68 -9.26
N PHE A 29 18.43 -25.93 -8.87
CA PHE A 29 17.71 -25.10 -7.90
C PHE A 29 18.48 -24.97 -6.59
N TYR A 30 18.87 -26.10 -5.97
CA TYR A 30 19.61 -26.09 -4.70
C TYR A 30 21.06 -25.57 -4.81
N ARG A 31 21.57 -25.32 -6.02
CA ARG A 31 22.84 -24.61 -6.21
C ARG A 31 22.67 -23.09 -6.19
N GLN A 32 21.46 -22.60 -6.45
CA GLN A 32 21.14 -21.17 -6.48
C GLN A 32 20.50 -20.70 -5.18
N PHE A 33 19.79 -21.59 -4.48
CA PHE A 33 19.06 -21.28 -3.26
C PHE A 33 19.38 -22.31 -2.18
N ASP A 34 19.78 -21.82 -1.00
CA ASP A 34 20.14 -22.67 0.14
C ASP A 34 18.97 -23.54 0.61
N SER A 35 17.74 -23.06 0.43
CA SER A 35 16.52 -23.79 0.77
C SER A 35 15.31 -23.32 -0.05
N ARG A 36 14.20 -24.08 0.05
CA ARG A 36 12.89 -23.66 -0.47
C ARG A 36 12.46 -22.33 0.15
N GLU A 37 12.68 -22.18 1.46
CA GLU A 37 12.31 -20.97 2.21
C GLU A 37 13.15 -19.77 1.76
N ALA A 38 14.45 -19.93 1.54
CA ALA A 38 15.31 -18.85 1.05
C ALA A 38 14.85 -18.35 -0.33
N PHE A 39 14.40 -19.27 -1.20
CA PHE A 39 13.77 -18.90 -2.45
C PHE A 39 12.44 -18.16 -2.23
N ASP A 40 11.57 -18.65 -1.34
CA ASP A 40 10.28 -18.00 -1.05
C ASP A 40 10.45 -16.60 -0.49
N CYS A 41 11.37 -16.39 0.47
CA CYS A 41 11.71 -15.06 0.99
C CYS A 41 12.04 -14.09 -0.14
N ARG A 42 12.89 -14.51 -1.09
CA ARG A 42 13.30 -13.67 -2.22
C ARG A 42 12.17 -13.43 -3.21
N VAL A 43 11.30 -14.41 -3.44
CA VAL A 43 10.10 -14.21 -4.27
C VAL A 43 9.13 -13.24 -3.60
N ARG A 44 8.93 -13.34 -2.28
CA ARG A 44 8.10 -12.39 -1.52
C ARG A 44 8.66 -10.97 -1.61
N ALA A 45 9.97 -10.79 -1.51
CA ALA A 45 10.61 -9.48 -1.69
C ALA A 45 10.34 -8.89 -3.08
N VAL A 46 10.49 -9.67 -4.15
CA VAL A 46 10.22 -9.22 -5.52
C VAL A 46 8.76 -8.83 -5.72
N ILE A 47 7.81 -9.61 -5.20
CA ILE A 47 6.38 -9.30 -5.28
C ILE A 47 6.07 -8.03 -4.47
N LEU A 48 6.62 -7.92 -3.26
CA LEU A 48 6.46 -6.75 -2.40
C LEU A 48 6.97 -5.49 -3.10
N ASP A 49 8.16 -5.52 -3.69
CA ASP A 49 8.75 -4.39 -4.40
C ASP A 49 7.90 -3.94 -5.58
N GLN A 50 7.38 -4.88 -6.38
CA GLN A 50 6.49 -4.58 -7.49
C GLN A 50 5.19 -3.95 -7.01
N CYS A 51 4.59 -4.51 -5.96
CA CYS A 51 3.36 -3.99 -5.37
C CYS A 51 3.58 -2.58 -4.79
N PHE A 52 4.65 -2.38 -4.04
CA PHE A 52 4.99 -1.10 -3.45
C PHE A 52 5.26 -0.03 -4.51
N ALA A 53 6.00 -0.36 -5.58
CA ALA A 53 6.25 0.58 -6.68
C ALA A 53 4.95 1.06 -7.34
N MET A 54 3.98 0.16 -7.50
CA MET A 54 2.65 0.50 -7.99
C MET A 54 1.88 1.39 -7.01
N TYR A 55 1.89 1.09 -5.71
CA TYR A 55 1.25 1.93 -4.69
C TYR A 55 1.87 3.34 -4.67
N ALA A 56 3.19 3.42 -4.68
CA ALA A 56 3.92 4.69 -4.69
C ALA A 56 3.65 5.53 -5.94
N THR A 57 3.49 4.89 -7.10
CA THR A 57 3.14 5.56 -8.36
C THR A 57 1.73 6.15 -8.32
N ASN A 58 0.77 5.45 -7.69
CA ASN A 58 -0.61 5.94 -7.59
C ASN A 58 -0.78 6.99 -6.49
N LEU A 59 0.04 6.92 -5.43
CA LEU A 59 0.20 7.97 -4.42
C LEU A 59 1.11 9.11 -4.93
N ASP A 60 0.85 9.60 -6.13
CA ASP A 60 1.46 10.79 -6.67
C ASP A 60 0.70 12.04 -6.16
N PHE A 61 1.41 13.06 -5.70
CA PHE A 61 0.80 14.29 -5.17
C PHE A 61 0.83 15.45 -6.19
N SER A 62 1.50 15.25 -7.33
CA SER A 62 1.68 16.30 -8.35
C SER A 62 0.51 16.42 -9.33
N THR A 63 -0.37 15.42 -9.39
CA THR A 63 -1.45 15.36 -10.38
C THR A 63 -2.80 15.12 -9.72
N GLY A 64 -3.74 16.06 -9.91
CA GLY A 64 -5.13 15.95 -9.47
C GLY A 64 -5.40 16.52 -8.08
N SER A 65 -6.68 16.53 -7.71
CA SER A 65 -7.12 16.95 -6.37
C SER A 65 -6.78 15.90 -5.30
N ILE A 66 -6.83 16.27 -4.03
CA ILE A 66 -6.65 15.33 -2.91
C ILE A 66 -7.66 14.18 -3.01
N ASP A 67 -8.92 14.47 -3.38
CA ASP A 67 -9.93 13.43 -3.60
C ASP A 67 -9.55 12.44 -4.70
N GLU A 68 -9.06 12.95 -5.84
CA GLU A 68 -8.61 12.12 -6.96
C GLU A 68 -7.40 11.26 -6.59
N ILE A 69 -6.44 11.82 -5.84
CA ILE A 69 -5.24 11.13 -5.37
C ILE A 69 -5.61 9.98 -4.43
N VAL A 70 -6.47 10.23 -3.44
CA VAL A 70 -6.87 9.18 -2.49
C VAL A 70 -7.71 8.12 -3.21
N THR A 71 -8.65 8.53 -4.07
CA THR A 71 -9.52 7.62 -4.82
C THR A 71 -8.74 6.72 -5.77
N ARG A 72 -7.81 7.27 -6.56
CA ARG A 72 -6.98 6.47 -7.50
C ARG A 72 -6.06 5.52 -6.75
N THR A 73 -5.49 5.96 -5.63
CA THR A 73 -4.62 5.13 -4.79
C THR A 73 -5.40 3.96 -4.22
N ALA A 74 -6.53 4.22 -3.54
CA ALA A 74 -7.39 3.18 -2.99
C ALA A 74 -7.88 2.19 -4.06
N GLY A 75 -8.25 2.71 -5.24
CA GLY A 75 -8.65 1.90 -6.39
C GLY A 75 -7.54 0.96 -6.87
N ALA A 76 -6.31 1.47 -7.01
CA ALA A 76 -5.15 0.69 -7.43
C ALA A 76 -4.78 -0.40 -6.42
N LEU A 77 -4.81 -0.06 -5.12
CA LEU A 77 -4.59 -1.01 -4.03
C LEU A 77 -5.58 -2.18 -4.08
N LEU A 78 -6.88 -1.88 -4.20
CA LEU A 78 -7.92 -2.91 -4.25
C LEU A 78 -7.84 -3.73 -5.55
N ALA A 79 -7.64 -3.08 -6.69
CA ALA A 79 -7.54 -3.75 -7.99
C ALA A 79 -6.42 -4.79 -7.98
N TRP A 80 -5.23 -4.45 -7.47
CA TRP A 80 -4.12 -5.39 -7.39
C TRP A 80 -4.42 -6.61 -6.52
N ARG A 81 -5.15 -6.45 -5.41
CA ARG A 81 -5.56 -7.60 -4.57
C ARG A 81 -6.60 -8.49 -5.25
N ILE A 82 -7.47 -7.92 -6.08
CA ILE A 82 -8.45 -8.66 -6.90
C ILE A 82 -7.76 -9.41 -8.04
N ASP A 83 -6.79 -8.77 -8.69
CA ASP A 83 -6.09 -9.31 -9.86
C ASP A 83 -5.04 -10.36 -9.46
N HIS A 84 -4.46 -10.25 -8.26
CA HIS A 84 -3.39 -11.13 -7.77
C HIS A 84 -3.67 -11.74 -6.38
N PRO A 85 -4.81 -12.44 -6.17
CA PRO A 85 -5.18 -12.98 -4.86
C PRO A 85 -4.19 -14.03 -4.37
N ALA A 86 -3.61 -14.83 -5.28
CA ALA A 86 -2.58 -15.81 -4.96
C ALA A 86 -1.26 -15.17 -4.52
N TRP A 87 -0.90 -14.00 -5.08
CA TRP A 87 0.31 -13.28 -4.68
C TRP A 87 0.13 -12.68 -3.30
N TYR A 88 -1.01 -12.06 -3.04
CA TYR A 88 -1.31 -11.51 -1.71
C TYR A 88 -1.33 -12.59 -0.63
N ALA A 89 -1.97 -13.74 -0.90
CA ALA A 89 -1.93 -14.89 -0.01
C ALA A 89 -0.50 -15.39 0.23
N PHE A 90 0.32 -15.44 -0.83
CA PHE A 90 1.72 -15.87 -0.73
C PHE A 90 2.58 -14.89 0.10
N LEU A 91 2.36 -13.58 -0.01
CA LEU A 91 3.03 -12.58 0.83
C LEU A 91 2.76 -12.82 2.33
N GLY A 92 1.54 -13.26 2.70
CA GLY A 92 1.15 -13.55 4.08
C GLY A 92 1.72 -14.85 4.66
N THR A 93 2.54 -15.60 3.90
CA THR A 93 3.11 -16.88 4.36
C THR A 93 4.40 -16.73 5.17
N GLY A 94 5.04 -15.57 5.15
CA GLY A 94 6.30 -15.35 5.86
C GLY A 94 7.02 -14.05 5.49
N PRO A 95 8.22 -13.83 6.04
CA PRO A 95 8.98 -12.59 5.86
C PRO A 95 9.67 -12.50 4.50
N THR A 96 10.14 -11.31 4.15
CA THR A 96 11.12 -11.12 3.07
C THR A 96 12.55 -11.38 3.59
N ASP A 97 13.53 -11.45 2.70
CA ASP A 97 14.97 -11.59 3.03
C ASP A 97 15.63 -10.29 3.52
N HIS A 98 14.90 -9.18 3.59
CA HIS A 98 15.43 -7.84 3.90
C HIS A 98 14.81 -7.26 5.18
N ASP A 99 13.61 -7.73 5.53
CA ASP A 99 12.77 -7.13 6.57
C ASP A 99 12.93 -7.84 7.92
N ASN A 100 12.20 -7.33 8.92
CA ASN A 100 12.11 -7.95 10.23
C ASN A 100 11.55 -9.39 10.10
N PRO A 101 12.26 -10.43 10.60
CA PRO A 101 11.78 -11.81 10.53
C PRO A 101 10.46 -12.06 11.28
N ASP A 102 10.07 -11.17 12.19
CA ASP A 102 8.82 -11.27 12.95
C ASP A 102 7.58 -10.81 12.16
N LEU A 103 7.77 -10.20 10.97
CA LEU A 103 6.70 -9.68 10.15
C LEU A 103 6.56 -10.48 8.86
N ASP A 104 5.32 -10.78 8.47
CA ASP A 104 5.09 -11.27 7.12
C ASP A 104 5.29 -10.15 6.07
N ALA A 105 5.35 -10.53 4.80
CA ALA A 105 5.57 -9.57 3.72
C ALA A 105 4.36 -8.63 3.48
N VAL A 106 3.15 -9.00 3.92
CA VAL A 106 1.97 -8.09 3.88
C VAL A 106 2.14 -6.97 4.91
N GLN A 107 2.53 -7.32 6.14
CA GLN A 107 2.81 -6.34 7.20
C GLN A 107 3.97 -5.43 6.83
N SER A 108 5.01 -5.98 6.19
CA SER A 108 6.15 -5.21 5.69
C SER A 108 5.74 -4.23 4.58
N LEU A 109 4.88 -4.67 3.65
CA LEU A 109 4.30 -3.81 2.61
C LEU A 109 3.51 -2.64 3.22
N SER A 110 2.63 -2.93 4.19
CA SER A 110 1.84 -1.92 4.90
C SER A 110 2.73 -0.90 5.63
N ARG A 111 3.78 -1.35 6.33
CA ARG A 111 4.74 -0.47 7.01
C ARG A 111 5.51 0.41 6.02
N ARG A 112 5.91 -0.14 4.87
CA ARG A 112 6.61 0.63 3.83
C ARG A 112 5.71 1.73 3.26
N PHE A 113 4.42 1.43 3.07
CA PHE A 113 3.44 2.41 2.60
C PHE A 113 3.09 3.45 3.66
N GLU A 114 2.97 3.06 4.93
CA GLU A 114 2.87 3.97 6.07
C GLU A 114 4.04 4.95 6.11
N THR A 115 5.27 4.45 5.98
CA THR A 115 6.49 5.28 5.96
C THR A 115 6.48 6.25 4.80
N LEU A 116 6.03 5.82 3.61
CA LEU A 116 5.89 6.71 2.45
C LEU A 116 4.91 7.84 2.75
N ILE A 117 3.71 7.53 3.27
CA ILE A 117 2.71 8.54 3.62
C ILE A 117 3.24 9.48 4.71
N ASP A 118 3.92 8.96 5.73
CA ASP A 118 4.50 9.76 6.81
C ASP A 118 5.50 10.79 6.31
N VAL A 119 6.44 10.36 5.45
CA VAL A 119 7.43 11.25 4.83
C VAL A 119 6.73 12.35 4.03
N ARG A 120 5.73 11.99 3.21
CA ARG A 120 4.99 12.96 2.39
C ARG A 120 4.21 13.98 3.21
N LEU A 121 3.51 13.53 4.25
CA LEU A 121 2.75 14.43 5.12
C LEU A 121 3.68 15.33 5.95
N SER A 122 4.82 14.82 6.42
CA SER A 122 5.85 15.60 7.10
C SER A 122 6.44 16.67 6.19
N GLU A 123 6.77 16.34 4.93
CA GLU A 123 7.23 17.29 3.91
C GLU A 123 6.19 18.41 3.70
N ILE A 124 4.92 18.06 3.51
CA ILE A 124 3.84 19.05 3.34
C ILE A 124 3.71 19.92 4.59
N ALA A 125 3.67 19.33 5.78
CA ALA A 125 3.51 20.04 7.04
C ALA A 125 4.63 21.07 7.26
N GLN A 126 5.88 20.72 6.92
CA GLN A 126 7.00 21.65 6.95
C GLN A 126 6.80 22.84 6.00
N LEU A 127 6.32 22.59 4.79
CA LEU A 127 6.06 23.63 3.79
C LEU A 127 4.93 24.59 4.20
N VAL A 128 3.91 24.10 4.92
CA VAL A 128 2.80 24.92 5.44
C VAL A 128 3.02 25.43 6.87
N GLY A 129 4.17 25.16 7.48
CA GLY A 129 4.51 25.64 8.82
C GLY A 129 3.68 25.02 9.95
N VAL A 130 3.22 23.78 9.80
CA VAL A 130 2.44 23.04 10.80
C VAL A 130 3.32 22.06 11.57
N ASP A 131 3.07 21.95 12.88
CA ASP A 131 3.63 20.88 13.70
C ASP A 131 2.98 19.53 13.35
N TYR A 132 3.78 18.63 12.79
CA TYR A 132 3.36 17.30 12.36
C TYR A 132 3.48 16.24 13.46
N GLU A 133 4.23 16.50 14.54
CA GLU A 133 4.47 15.50 15.60
C GLU A 133 3.17 14.92 16.19
N PRO A 134 2.13 15.72 16.48
CA PRO A 134 0.85 15.19 16.98
C PRO A 134 0.06 14.32 15.99
N LEU A 135 0.46 14.33 14.71
CA LEU A 135 -0.18 13.65 13.60
C LEU A 135 0.57 12.40 13.14
N ARG A 136 1.71 12.04 13.75
CA ARG A 136 2.54 10.91 13.31
C ARG A 136 1.88 9.54 13.33
N THR A 137 0.79 9.37 14.08
CA THR A 137 0.00 8.12 14.08
C THR A 137 -1.03 8.05 12.95
N LEU A 138 -1.23 9.15 12.21
CA LEU A 138 -2.20 9.25 11.12
C LEU A 138 -1.90 8.31 9.95
N PRO A 139 -0.65 8.22 9.43
CA PRO A 139 -0.33 7.26 8.37
C PRO A 139 -0.69 5.82 8.74
N PHE A 140 -0.34 5.40 9.96
CA PHE A 140 -0.68 4.07 10.48
C PHE A 140 -2.19 3.84 10.51
N ALA A 141 -2.95 4.81 11.04
CA ALA A 141 -4.40 4.72 11.14
C ALA A 141 -5.07 4.60 9.75
N VAL A 142 -4.61 5.39 8.78
CA VAL A 142 -5.12 5.36 7.40
C VAL A 142 -4.82 4.01 6.75
N VAL A 143 -3.56 3.54 6.79
CA VAL A 143 -3.17 2.27 6.17
C VAL A 143 -3.91 1.09 6.79
N THR A 144 -4.02 1.05 8.12
CA THR A 144 -4.74 -0.01 8.84
C THR A 144 -6.23 -0.03 8.49
N MET A 145 -6.86 1.15 8.38
CA MET A 145 -8.26 1.26 7.97
C MET A 145 -8.49 0.75 6.55
N VAL A 146 -7.63 1.15 5.60
CA VAL A 146 -7.70 0.69 4.20
C VAL A 146 -7.55 -0.83 4.14
N ASP A 147 -6.49 -1.36 4.77
CA ASP A 147 -6.18 -2.79 4.75
C ASP A 147 -7.28 -3.64 5.39
N GLY A 148 -7.77 -3.24 6.56
CA GLY A 148 -8.85 -3.94 7.27
C GLY A 148 -10.16 -3.91 6.49
N THR A 149 -10.50 -2.78 5.87
CA THR A 149 -11.72 -2.63 5.07
C THR A 149 -11.68 -3.51 3.82
N PHE A 150 -10.56 -3.50 3.09
CA PHE A 150 -10.39 -4.35 1.90
C PHE A 150 -10.33 -5.83 2.25
N THR A 151 -9.59 -6.20 3.30
CA THR A 151 -9.50 -7.60 3.76
C THR A 151 -10.89 -8.14 4.12
N ARG A 152 -11.69 -7.36 4.86
CA ARG A 152 -13.06 -7.73 5.20
C ARG A 152 -13.94 -7.91 3.97
N TRP A 153 -13.87 -7.00 3.01
CA TRP A 153 -14.66 -7.05 1.78
C TRP A 153 -14.27 -8.23 0.88
N LEU A 154 -12.96 -8.48 0.70
CA LEU A 154 -12.45 -9.60 -0.11
C LEU A 154 -12.77 -10.97 0.51
N SER A 155 -12.97 -11.03 1.82
CA SER A 155 -13.31 -12.27 2.54
C SER A 155 -14.80 -12.58 2.55
N ASP A 156 -15.66 -11.63 2.13
CA ASP A 156 -17.11 -11.80 2.10
C ASP A 156 -17.53 -12.46 0.77
N PRO A 157 -18.23 -13.62 0.78
CA PRO A 157 -18.70 -14.26 -0.44
C PRO A 157 -19.84 -13.50 -1.14
N SER A 158 -20.49 -12.55 -0.47
CA SER A 158 -21.57 -11.73 -1.03
C SER A 158 -21.50 -10.30 -0.49
N PRO A 159 -20.43 -9.55 -0.83
CA PRO A 159 -20.19 -8.25 -0.24
C PRO A 159 -21.32 -7.27 -0.63
N PRO A 160 -21.90 -6.53 0.33
CA PRO A 160 -23.04 -5.65 0.08
C PRO A 160 -22.68 -4.40 -0.74
N ARG A 161 -21.38 -4.05 -0.82
CA ARG A 161 -20.87 -2.92 -1.60
C ARG A 161 -20.18 -3.45 -2.86
N SER A 162 -20.42 -2.80 -3.99
CA SER A 162 -19.61 -2.99 -5.19
C SER A 162 -18.17 -2.48 -4.99
N ARG A 163 -17.25 -2.89 -5.87
CA ARG A 163 -15.86 -2.43 -5.88
C ARG A 163 -15.76 -0.91 -5.84
N ASP A 164 -16.48 -0.22 -6.73
CA ASP A 164 -16.39 1.24 -6.85
C ASP A 164 -16.98 1.95 -5.64
N GLN A 165 -18.06 1.40 -5.05
CA GLN A 165 -18.61 1.91 -3.80
C GLN A 165 -17.62 1.76 -2.65
N LEU A 166 -16.94 0.62 -2.53
CA LEU A 166 -15.95 0.40 -1.48
C LEU A 166 -14.76 1.35 -1.62
N VAL A 167 -14.23 1.53 -2.84
CA VAL A 167 -13.13 2.46 -3.11
C VAL A 167 -13.52 3.88 -2.71
N ARG A 168 -14.73 4.32 -3.08
CA ARG A 168 -15.28 5.63 -2.69
C ARG A 168 -15.43 5.76 -1.18
N ASP A 169 -15.95 4.73 -0.50
CA ASP A 169 -16.10 4.74 0.96
C ASP A 169 -14.72 4.87 1.66
N VAL A 170 -13.75 4.07 1.25
CA VAL A 170 -12.38 4.10 1.81
C VAL A 170 -11.69 5.43 1.52
N ALA A 171 -11.86 5.98 0.31
CA ALA A 171 -11.30 7.28 -0.02
C ALA A 171 -11.91 8.41 0.82
N ASN A 172 -13.22 8.37 1.06
CA ASN A 172 -13.89 9.29 1.96
C ASN A 172 -13.38 9.16 3.39
N TYR A 173 -13.19 7.94 3.91
CA TYR A 173 -12.67 7.75 5.27
C TYR A 173 -11.25 8.29 5.42
N ALA A 174 -10.37 8.00 4.46
CA ALA A 174 -9.02 8.56 4.45
C ALA A 174 -9.05 10.10 4.39
N TRP A 175 -9.88 10.68 3.52
CA TRP A 175 -10.09 12.13 3.48
C TRP A 175 -10.56 12.70 4.82
N TYR A 176 -11.55 12.10 5.48
CA TYR A 176 -12.05 12.60 6.77
C TYR A 176 -10.98 12.56 7.88
N MET A 177 -10.09 11.57 7.85
CA MET A 177 -8.96 11.53 8.78
C MET A 177 -7.95 12.64 8.48
N LEU A 178 -7.65 12.90 7.19
CA LEU A 178 -6.76 13.98 6.75
C LEU A 178 -7.34 15.36 7.08
N ASP A 179 -8.61 15.61 6.76
CA ASP A 179 -9.32 16.85 7.07
C ASP A 179 -9.38 17.10 8.58
N GLY A 180 -9.72 16.07 9.36
CA GLY A 180 -9.70 16.15 10.83
C GLY A 180 -8.31 16.49 11.38
N ALA A 181 -7.25 15.92 10.81
CA ALA A 181 -5.87 16.23 11.17
C ALA A 181 -5.48 17.67 10.78
N ALA A 182 -5.81 18.09 9.57
CA ALA A 182 -5.54 19.45 9.08
C ALA A 182 -6.22 20.51 9.96
N ARG A 183 -7.50 20.32 10.28
CA ARG A 183 -8.24 21.25 11.16
C ARG A 183 -7.68 21.32 12.57
N ARG A 184 -7.23 20.20 13.13
CA ARG A 184 -6.56 20.17 14.44
C ARG A 184 -5.27 20.99 14.45
N SER A 185 -4.64 21.12 13.30
CA SER A 185 -3.46 21.96 13.09
C SER A 185 -3.78 23.39 12.61
N GLY A 186 -5.05 23.78 12.59
CA GLY A 186 -5.49 25.12 12.17
C GLY A 186 -5.53 25.34 10.66
N LEU A 187 -5.36 24.29 9.84
CA LEU A 187 -5.49 24.36 8.39
C LEU A 187 -6.93 24.09 7.95
N CYS A 188 -7.41 24.88 7.00
CA CYS A 188 -8.64 24.61 6.28
C CYS A 188 -8.26 24.10 4.89
N VAL A 189 -8.47 22.80 4.65
CA VAL A 189 -8.17 22.14 3.39
C VAL A 189 -9.47 21.66 2.78
N ASP A 190 -9.65 21.91 1.49
CA ASP A 190 -10.76 21.36 0.71
C ASP A 190 -10.28 20.15 -0.09
N ARG A 191 -11.14 19.14 -0.25
CA ARG A 191 -10.81 17.89 -0.95
C ARG A 191 -10.58 18.10 -2.44
N ASP A 192 -11.18 19.16 -2.99
CA ASP A 192 -11.11 19.49 -4.41
C ASP A 192 -9.84 20.31 -4.74
N GLN A 193 -9.05 20.68 -3.73
CA GLN A 193 -7.75 21.32 -3.93
C GLN A 193 -6.67 20.31 -4.32
N THR A 194 -5.71 20.79 -5.09
CA THR A 194 -4.41 20.15 -5.30
C THR A 194 -3.50 20.37 -4.09
N VAL A 195 -2.48 19.53 -3.93
CA VAL A 195 -1.48 19.69 -2.85
C VAL A 195 -0.73 21.02 -2.99
N ASP A 196 -0.41 21.44 -4.22
CA ASP A 196 0.26 22.71 -4.49
C ASP A 196 -0.58 23.93 -4.09
N GLU A 197 -1.89 23.90 -4.30
CA GLU A 197 -2.80 24.97 -3.87
C GLU A 197 -2.84 25.08 -2.34
N VAL A 198 -2.79 23.96 -1.61
CA VAL A 198 -2.73 23.96 -0.15
C VAL A 198 -1.42 24.61 0.33
N ILE A 199 -0.29 24.23 -0.28
CA ILE A 199 1.03 24.80 0.04
C ILE A 199 1.08 26.31 -0.29
N GLY A 200 0.56 26.70 -1.46
CA GLY A 200 0.53 28.09 -1.90
C GLY A 200 -0.43 28.99 -1.10
N GLY A 201 -1.59 28.46 -0.69
CA GLY A 201 -2.61 29.19 0.04
C GLY A 201 -2.15 29.67 1.42
N VAL A 202 -1.35 28.88 2.13
CA VAL A 202 -0.79 29.25 3.44
C VAL A 202 0.31 30.32 3.28
N SER A 203 1.15 30.18 2.26
CA SER A 203 2.20 31.14 1.93
C SER A 203 1.63 32.53 1.59
N GLY A 204 0.47 32.58 0.93
CA GLY A 204 -0.24 33.83 0.62
C GLY A 204 -0.92 34.49 1.82
N SER A 205 -1.39 33.72 2.81
CA SER A 205 -2.03 34.27 4.02
C SER A 205 -1.01 34.90 4.99
N ALA A 206 0.25 34.47 4.98
CA ALA A 206 1.32 35.05 5.79
C ALA A 206 1.86 36.39 5.23
N ALA A 207 1.50 36.75 3.99
CA ALA A 207 2.00 37.95 3.30
C ALA A 207 1.06 39.17 3.35
N LYS A 208 -0.03 39.12 4.11
CA LYS A 208 -0.98 40.24 4.24
C LYS A 208 -0.71 41.01 5.55
N PRO A 209 -0.19 42.25 5.49
CA PRO A 209 0.07 43.09 6.66
C PRO A 209 -1.22 43.61 7.30
#